data_AF-A0A536TP98-F1
#
_entry.id   AF-A0A536TP98-F1
#
_cell.length_a   1.000
_cell.length_b   1.000
_cell.length_c   1.000
_cell.angle_alpha   90.00
_cell.angle_beta   90.00
_cell.angle_gamma   90.00
#
_symmetry.space_group_name_H-M   'P 1'
#
loop_
_entity.id
_entity.type
_entity.pdbx_description
1 polymer ?
#
loop_
_entity_poly.entity_id
_entity_poly.type
_entity_poly.pdbx_seq_one_letter_code
_entity_poly.pdbx_strand_id
1 'polypeptide(L)' 'MPSLREWQRAFSAAAVFNDAAALASLRIVAGGMKPEARIGIYRANVLGNYRRALAATYPVIKRL' A
#
# COMPACT_ATOMS: atom_id res chain seq x y z
N MET A 1 5.85 5.91 22.16
CA MET A 1 6.07 5.98 20.71
C MET A 1 5.84 4.59 20.14
N PRO A 2 5.24 4.41 18.94
CA PRO A 2 5.05 3.08 18.38
C PRO A 2 6.40 2.45 18.04
N SER A 3 6.50 1.15 18.27
CA SER A 3 7.61 0.30 17.83
C SER A 3 7.68 0.23 16.30
N LEU A 4 8.84 -0.11 15.76
CA LEU A 4 9.01 -0.34 14.31
C LEU A 4 8.00 -1.36 13.77
N ARG A 5 7.70 -2.41 14.55
CA ARG A 5 6.75 -3.44 14.16
C ARG A 5 5.32 -2.89 14.03
N GLU A 6 4.91 -2.02 14.94
CA GLU A 6 3.60 -1.36 14.87
C GLU A 6 3.51 -0.42 13.67
N TRP A 7 4.58 0.33 13.38
CA TRP A 7 4.69 1.16 12.18
C TRP A 7 4.55 0.34 10.89
N GLN A 8 5.29 -0.76 10.79
CA GLN A 8 5.25 -1.65 9.63
C GLN A 8 3.87 -2.27 9.43
N ARG A 9 3.19 -2.66 10.53
CA ARG A 9 1.84 -3.22 10.47
C ARG A 9 0.83 -2.18 9.98
N ALA A 10 0.87 -0.98 10.53
CA ALA A 10 0.01 0.13 10.09
C ALA A 10 0.26 0.49 8.62
N PHE A 11 1.52 0.51 8.20
CA PHE A 11 1.88 0.78 6.80
C PHE A 11 1.31 -0.28 5.86
N SER A 12 1.46 -1.56 6.20
CA SER A 12 0.90 -2.67 5.42
C SER A 12 -0.63 -2.59 5.35
N ALA A 13 -1.30 -2.34 6.47
CA ALA A 13 -2.75 -2.13 6.54
C ALA A 13 -3.21 -1.00 5.61
N ALA A 14 -2.56 0.16 5.67
CA ALA A 14 -2.89 1.31 4.82
C ALA A 14 -2.60 1.04 3.33
N ALA A 15 -1.41 0.55 2.98
CA ALA A 15 -0.99 0.40 1.59
C ALA A 15 -1.67 -0.78 0.89
N VAL A 16 -1.77 -1.94 1.54
CA VAL A 16 -2.28 -3.19 0.93
C VAL A 16 -3.79 -3.29 1.08
N PHE A 17 -4.33 -2.99 2.25
CA PHE A 17 -5.74 -3.19 2.57
C PHE A 17 -6.59 -1.91 2.49
N ASN A 18 -5.97 -0.77 2.17
CA ASN A 18 -6.64 0.53 2.10
C ASN A 18 -7.33 0.91 3.42
N ASP A 19 -6.73 0.52 4.55
CA ASP A 19 -7.25 0.81 5.88
C ASP A 19 -7.03 2.29 6.23
N ALA A 20 -8.12 3.05 6.31
CA ALA A 20 -8.10 4.47 6.61
C ALA A 20 -7.70 4.78 8.07
N ALA A 21 -8.05 3.92 9.02
CA ALA A 21 -7.66 4.09 10.42
C ALA A 21 -6.15 3.86 10.57
N ALA A 22 -5.61 2.85 9.88
CA ALA A 22 -4.18 2.64 9.82
C ALA A 22 -3.45 3.82 9.16
N LEU A 23 -3.99 4.38 8.07
CA LEU A 23 -3.43 5.58 7.44
C LEU A 23 -3.35 6.77 8.40
N ALA A 24 -4.41 7.04 9.16
CA ALA A 24 -4.42 8.10 10.16
C ALA A 24 -3.38 7.89 11.27
N SER A 25 -3.14 6.63 11.65
CA SER A 25 -2.14 6.26 12.65
C SER A 25 -0.70 6.49 12.20
N LEU A 26 -0.47 6.61 10.87
CA LEU A 26 0.88 6.71 10.31
C LEU A 26 1.55 8.08 10.49
N ARG A 27 0.83 9.09 11.04
CA ARG A 27 1.36 10.45 11.30
C ARG A 27 2.19 11.01 10.13
N ILE A 28 1.77 10.72 8.90
CA ILE A 28 2.49 11.12 7.69
C ILE A 28 2.50 12.64 7.64
N VAL A 29 3.69 13.23 7.66
CA VAL A 29 3.84 14.68 7.56
C VAL A 29 3.41 15.11 6.16
N ALA A 30 2.27 15.78 6.09
CA ALA A 30 1.76 16.37 4.86
C ALA A 30 2.66 17.56 4.49
N GLY A 31 3.67 17.30 3.66
CA GLY A 31 4.35 18.36 2.90
C GLY A 31 3.45 18.84 1.74
N GLY A 32 3.98 18.87 0.51
CA GLY A 32 3.21 19.22 -0.69
C GLY A 32 2.23 18.14 -1.21
N MET A 33 2.03 17.04 -0.48
CA MET A 33 1.17 15.92 -0.89
C MET A 33 0.46 15.35 0.32
N LYS A 34 -0.87 15.18 0.19
CA LYS A 34 -1.72 14.60 1.24
C LYS A 34 -1.29 13.16 1.59
N PRO A 35 -1.44 12.72 2.85
CA PRO A 35 -1.07 11.37 3.29
C PRO A 35 -1.64 10.25 2.41
N GLU A 36 -2.90 10.38 1.98
CA GLU A 36 -3.60 9.41 1.12
C GLU A 36 -2.88 9.25 -0.21
N ALA A 37 -2.49 10.37 -0.83
CA ALA A 37 -1.79 10.37 -2.11
C ALA A 37 -0.39 9.75 -1.99
N ARG A 38 0.30 9.99 -0.86
CA ARG A 38 1.60 9.36 -0.58
C ARG A 38 1.49 7.84 -0.45
N ILE A 39 0.54 7.34 0.35
CA ILE A 39 0.31 5.90 0.47
C ILE A 39 -0.20 5.29 -0.84
N GLY A 40 -0.96 6.06 -1.62
CA GLY A 40 -1.40 5.68 -2.96
C GLY A 40 -0.28 5.26 -3.89
N ILE A 41 0.89 5.92 -3.83
CA ILE A 41 2.08 5.55 -4.62
C ILE A 41 2.56 4.13 -4.26
N TYR A 42 2.70 3.85 -2.97
CA TYR A 42 3.12 2.52 -2.50
C TYR A 42 2.10 1.45 -2.86
N ARG A 43 0.81 1.74 -2.67
CA ARG A 43 -0.28 0.85 -3.07
C ARG A 43 -0.24 0.52 -4.56
N ALA A 44 -0.08 1.52 -5.42
CA ALA A 44 0.00 1.35 -6.86
C ALA A 44 1.19 0.46 -7.25
N ASN A 45 2.35 0.66 -6.62
CA ASN A 45 3.52 -0.17 -6.84
C ASN A 45 3.32 -1.61 -6.39
N VAL A 46 2.78 -1.85 -5.19
CA VAL A 46 2.53 -3.20 -4.65
C VAL A 46 1.54 -3.96 -5.54
N LEU A 47 0.37 -3.37 -5.82
CA LEU A 47 -0.65 -4.02 -6.64
C LEU A 47 -0.21 -4.18 -8.10
N GLY A 48 0.53 -3.20 -8.64
CA GLY A 48 1.10 -3.28 -9.98
C GLY A 48 2.13 -4.40 -10.11
N ASN A 49 3.06 -4.52 -9.16
CA ASN A 49 4.02 -5.62 -9.09
C ASN A 49 3.32 -6.97 -8.96
N TYR A 50 2.34 -7.07 -8.07
CA TYR A 50 1.60 -8.31 -7.86
C TYR A 50 0.83 -8.75 -9.11
N ARG A 51 0.14 -7.83 -9.79
CA ARG A 51 -0.52 -8.08 -11.08
C ARG A 51 0.47 -8.52 -12.16
N ARG A 52 1.65 -7.89 -12.25
CA ARG A 52 2.70 -8.29 -13.21
C ARG A 52 3.24 -9.69 -12.91
N ALA A 53 3.47 -10.02 -11.63
CA ALA A 53 3.92 -11.34 -11.22
C ALA A 53 2.87 -12.42 -11.55
N LEU A 54 1.61 -12.19 -11.18
CA LEU A 54 0.50 -13.08 -11.52
C LEU A 54 0.36 -13.26 -13.04
N ALA A 55 0.48 -12.18 -13.80
CA ALA A 55 0.44 -12.23 -15.25
C ALA A 55 1.57 -13.06 -15.87
N ALA A 56 2.76 -13.04 -15.27
CA ALA A 56 3.92 -13.80 -15.73
C ALA A 56 3.78 -15.29 -15.39
N THR A 57 3.25 -15.61 -14.20
CA THR A 57 3.08 -17.00 -13.75
C THR A 57 1.82 -17.66 -14.32
N TYR A 58 0.74 -16.90 -14.48
CA TYR A 58 -0.59 -17.38 -14.87
C TYR A 58 -1.16 -16.55 -16.03
N PRO A 59 -0.61 -16.67 -17.25
CA PRO A 59 -1.02 -15.85 -18.39
C PRO A 59 -2.49 -16.03 -18.79
N VAL A 60 -3.11 -17.16 -18.42
CA VAL A 60 -4.53 -17.45 -18.67
C VAL A 60 -5.46 -16.45 -17.96
N ILE A 61 -5.07 -15.91 -16.80
CA ILE A 61 -5.88 -14.95 -16.04
C ILE A 61 -6.18 -13.68 -16.84
N LYS A 62 -5.34 -13.30 -17.81
CA LYS A 62 -5.58 -12.13 -18.68
C LYS A 62 -6.69 -12.32 -19.72
N ARG A 63 -7.12 -13.57 -19.95
CA ARG A 63 -8.10 -13.94 -20.97
C ARG A 63 -9.51 -14.12 -20.41
N LEU A 64 -9.65 -14.10 -19.09
CA LEU A 64 -10.92 -14.11 -18.36
C LEU A 64 -11.41 -12.68 -18.16
#